data_AF-A0AB34LC91-F1
#
_entry.id   AF-A0AB34LC91-F1
#
_cell.length_a   1.000
_cell.length_b   1.000
_cell.length_c   1.000
_cell.angle_alpha   90.00
_cell.angle_beta   90.00
_cell.angle_gamma   90.00
#
_symmetry.space_group_name_H-M   'P 1'
#
loop_
_entity.id
_entity.type
_entity.pdbx_description
1 polymer ?
#
loop_
_entity_poly.entity_id
_entity_poly.type
_entity_poly.pdbx_seq_one_letter_code
_entity_poly.pdbx_strand_id
1 'polypeptide(L)'
;MSYSINLKFRRSIFVVLILIVIHFVYFVLDYNSIFVLMLKKVDSILIFIYSICVFKYLKINLFHPICVFIIFIFYFYQVGVLFDVLLWYKNIDFFSYSIYSYRIFDTKTQNLALDCIVFSQLFFLLGGLCAMFLTKKIYLFRIDNIALVRKISLYCFLISYIPYAYSVYLIVKYGMDNGYTSFYSGTVYITQNENILIRLSDDLFFAGFFMYISTYPKWKEMRTYLIMFLVLSSMLLFSGQRINVISLYISIFTYFVFRGFNLNKNNAIKIFFSMFSLYAILKLVSLYRSFYYVDFVEYIEVDDVFSLIGFDYGSSNIIKEVIWLKEYFKEGYSYILHPIFDVFKNGNLDLNTMIHDTSSLALKLSYLIDKDRFYNGEGFGSSLIAELYLLGDVYAVMIGSFLYTFIFVYIINKYKYSFHICFILLFIMPSFFFAGRYEYFGFIPKIIRPIVYICVADVIIKMVFIYKSKLK
;
A
#
# COMPACT_ATOMS: atom_id res chain seq x y z
N MET A 1 -6.15 32.10 -16.05
CA MET A 1 -6.72 30.77 -15.67
C MET A 1 -6.28 30.25 -14.28
N SER A 2 -5.46 30.95 -13.49
CA SER A 2 -4.91 30.45 -12.20
C SER A 2 -5.67 30.88 -10.93
N TYR A 3 -6.42 31.99 -10.95
CA TYR A 3 -7.10 32.52 -9.74
C TYR A 3 -8.28 31.65 -9.31
N SER A 4 -9.12 31.20 -10.25
CA SER A 4 -10.30 30.39 -9.95
C SER A 4 -9.96 29.02 -9.35
N ILE A 5 -8.89 28.37 -9.85
CA ILE A 5 -8.42 27.08 -9.32
C ILE A 5 -7.86 27.25 -7.90
N ASN A 6 -7.08 28.30 -7.65
CA ASN A 6 -6.56 28.60 -6.31
C ASN A 6 -7.68 28.85 -5.29
N LEU A 7 -8.75 29.56 -5.70
CA LEU A 7 -9.91 29.78 -4.85
C LEU A 7 -10.64 28.48 -4.52
N LYS A 8 -10.77 27.55 -5.48
CA LYS A 8 -11.37 26.23 -5.23
C LYS A 8 -10.58 25.43 -4.20
N PHE A 9 -9.26 25.36 -4.31
CA PHE A 9 -8.41 24.68 -3.33
C PHE A 9 -8.57 25.27 -1.93
N ARG A 10 -8.52 26.61 -1.81
CA ARG A 10 -8.72 27.30 -0.52
C ARG A 10 -10.07 26.96 0.11
N ARG A 11 -11.15 26.97 -0.69
CA ARG A 11 -12.50 26.60 -0.22
C ARG A 11 -12.56 25.14 0.24
N SER A 12 -11.99 24.21 -0.53
CA SER A 12 -11.93 22.79 -0.15
C SER A 12 -11.15 22.59 1.15
N ILE A 13 -9.97 23.21 1.29
CA ILE A 13 -9.17 23.16 2.53
C ILE A 13 -9.97 23.72 3.71
N PHE A 14 -10.64 24.85 3.54
CA PHE A 14 -11.45 25.47 4.59
C PHE A 14 -12.60 24.56 5.06
N VAL A 15 -13.30 23.90 4.13
CA VAL A 15 -14.36 22.94 4.50
C VAL A 15 -13.78 21.72 5.22
N VAL A 16 -12.62 21.20 4.82
CA VAL A 16 -11.95 20.11 5.54
C VAL A 16 -11.60 20.53 6.98
N LEU A 17 -11.14 21.77 7.20
CA LEU A 17 -10.88 22.30 8.54
C LEU A 17 -12.17 22.38 9.37
N ILE A 18 -13.30 22.78 8.78
CA ILE A 18 -14.60 22.75 9.47
C ILE A 18 -14.98 21.32 9.85
N LEU A 19 -14.84 20.35 8.94
CA LEU A 19 -15.13 18.94 9.22
C LEU A 19 -14.24 18.38 10.34
N ILE A 20 -12.96 18.79 10.41
CA ILE A 20 -12.06 18.46 11.52
C ILE A 20 -12.60 19.01 12.84
N VAL A 21 -13.02 20.28 12.88
CA VAL A 21 -13.59 20.88 14.09
C VAL A 21 -14.87 20.16 14.52
N ILE A 22 -15.77 19.85 13.58
CA ILE A 22 -17.00 19.09 13.86
C ILE A 22 -16.66 17.72 14.45
N HIS A 23 -15.72 16.99 13.83
CA HIS A 23 -15.34 15.67 14.34
C HIS A 23 -14.62 15.75 15.70
N PHE A 24 -13.87 16.82 15.96
CA PHE A 24 -13.27 17.06 17.27
C PHE A 24 -14.32 17.25 18.37
N VAL A 25 -15.50 17.82 18.06
CA VAL A 25 -16.61 17.85 19.01
C VAL A 25 -17.05 16.43 19.36
N TYR A 26 -17.27 15.56 18.36
CA TYR A 26 -17.63 14.15 18.61
C TYR A 26 -16.56 13.36 19.34
N PHE A 27 -15.29 13.69 19.13
CA PHE A 27 -14.17 13.09 19.83
C PHE A 27 -14.22 13.38 21.34
N VAL A 28 -14.65 14.57 21.76
CA VAL A 28 -14.73 14.95 23.17
C VAL A 28 -16.02 14.47 23.85
N LEU A 29 -17.02 14.00 23.09
CA LEU A 29 -18.24 13.40 23.62
C LEU A 29 -17.98 12.01 24.24
N ASP A 30 -18.92 11.53 25.06
CA ASP A 30 -18.79 10.27 25.79
C ASP A 30 -18.51 9.05 24.89
N TYR A 31 -17.33 8.45 25.07
CA TYR A 31 -16.84 7.28 24.35
C TYR A 31 -17.61 5.99 24.64
N ASN A 32 -18.47 5.95 25.65
CA ASN A 32 -19.29 4.78 25.95
C ASN A 32 -20.65 4.79 25.23
N SER A 33 -20.99 5.89 24.55
CA SER A 33 -22.29 6.04 23.90
C SER A 33 -22.37 5.28 22.57
N ILE A 34 -23.28 4.32 22.49
CA ILE A 34 -23.64 3.60 21.24
C ILE A 34 -24.21 4.56 20.20
N PHE A 35 -24.95 5.58 20.64
CA PHE A 35 -25.48 6.61 19.74
C PHE A 35 -24.36 7.41 19.07
N VAL A 36 -23.34 7.81 19.84
CA VAL A 36 -22.16 8.51 19.31
C VAL A 36 -21.38 7.60 18.34
N LEU A 37 -21.21 6.32 18.68
CA LEU A 37 -20.59 5.34 17.79
C LEU A 37 -21.28 5.31 16.43
N MET A 38 -22.62 5.32 16.44
CA MET A 38 -23.39 5.29 15.21
C MET A 38 -23.30 6.53 14.35
N LEU A 39 -23.31 7.70 14.98
CA LEU A 39 -23.06 8.94 14.27
C LEU A 39 -21.67 8.93 13.63
N LYS A 40 -20.64 8.48 14.36
CA LYS A 40 -19.27 8.36 13.83
C LYS A 40 -19.18 7.39 12.65
N LYS A 41 -19.88 6.24 12.69
CA LYS A 41 -19.95 5.30 11.56
C LYS A 41 -20.49 6.01 10.31
N VAL A 42 -21.62 6.71 10.42
CA VAL A 42 -22.24 7.45 9.30
C VAL A 42 -21.33 8.58 8.81
N ASP A 43 -20.79 9.38 9.72
CA ASP A 43 -19.91 10.50 9.39
C ASP A 43 -18.66 10.06 8.64
N SER A 44 -18.07 8.92 9.01
CA SER A 44 -16.89 8.36 8.32
C SER A 44 -17.16 8.11 6.83
N ILE A 45 -18.34 7.58 6.51
CA ILE A 45 -18.77 7.31 5.13
C ILE A 45 -19.05 8.63 4.39
N LEU A 46 -19.69 9.59 5.07
CA LEU A 46 -19.96 10.91 4.48
C LEU A 46 -18.66 11.67 4.16
N ILE A 47 -17.64 11.57 5.02
CA ILE A 47 -16.32 12.17 4.78
C ILE A 47 -15.62 11.52 3.58
N PHE A 48 -15.79 10.20 3.38
CA PHE A 48 -15.31 9.55 2.16
C PHE A 48 -15.99 10.05 0.91
N ILE A 49 -17.33 10.12 0.91
CA ILE A 49 -18.10 10.65 -0.22
C ILE A 49 -17.69 12.09 -0.51
N TYR A 50 -17.53 12.91 0.54
CA TYR A 50 -17.04 14.28 0.43
C TYR A 50 -15.64 14.34 -0.24
N SER A 51 -14.71 13.47 0.16
CA SER A 51 -13.37 13.38 -0.43
C SER A 51 -13.42 13.17 -1.96
N ILE A 52 -14.25 12.23 -2.41
CA ILE A 52 -14.47 11.95 -3.84
C ILE A 52 -15.11 13.16 -4.55
N CYS A 53 -16.10 13.80 -3.93
CA CYS A 53 -16.75 15.00 -4.45
C CYS A 53 -15.77 16.17 -4.60
N VAL A 54 -14.86 16.37 -3.65
CA VAL A 54 -13.81 17.39 -3.72
C VAL A 54 -12.87 17.13 -4.89
N PHE A 55 -12.41 15.90 -5.09
CA PHE A 55 -11.56 15.56 -6.24
C PHE A 55 -12.24 15.86 -7.57
N LYS A 56 -13.53 15.53 -7.70
CA LYS A 56 -14.34 15.87 -8.87
C LYS A 56 -14.50 17.39 -9.05
N TYR A 57 -14.77 18.12 -7.97
CA TYR A 57 -14.92 19.59 -7.97
C TYR A 57 -13.64 20.32 -8.42
N LEU A 58 -12.49 19.80 -8.00
CA LEU A 58 -11.15 20.27 -8.35
C LEU A 58 -10.67 19.77 -9.72
N LYS A 59 -11.45 18.91 -10.40
CA LYS A 59 -11.10 18.26 -11.68
C LYS A 59 -9.79 17.46 -11.59
N ILE A 60 -9.52 16.86 -10.43
CA ILE A 60 -8.39 15.95 -10.25
C ILE A 60 -8.75 14.63 -10.93
N ASN A 61 -7.78 14.04 -11.66
CA ASN A 61 -7.99 12.75 -12.30
C ASN A 61 -8.23 11.67 -11.23
N LEU A 62 -9.23 10.80 -11.43
CA LEU A 62 -9.56 9.70 -10.50
C LEU A 62 -8.37 8.78 -10.23
N PHE A 63 -7.47 8.65 -11.21
CA PHE A 63 -6.28 7.83 -11.12
C PHE A 63 -5.03 8.62 -10.70
N HIS A 64 -5.20 9.86 -10.25
CA HIS A 64 -4.14 10.57 -9.56
C HIS A 64 -3.80 9.82 -8.26
N PRO A 65 -2.51 9.70 -7.87
CA PRO A 65 -2.11 8.93 -6.69
C PRO A 65 -2.90 9.23 -5.40
N ILE A 66 -3.19 10.49 -5.07
CA ILE A 66 -4.01 10.81 -3.88
C ILE A 66 -5.43 10.23 -3.93
N CYS A 67 -6.07 10.23 -5.10
CA CYS A 67 -7.44 9.74 -5.25
C CYS A 67 -7.46 8.22 -5.04
N VAL A 68 -6.53 7.52 -5.68
CA VAL A 68 -6.36 6.08 -5.54
C VAL A 68 -6.00 5.71 -4.11
N PHE A 69 -5.09 6.46 -3.47
CA PHE A 69 -4.74 6.27 -2.08
C PHE A 69 -5.96 6.38 -1.15
N ILE A 70 -6.78 7.43 -1.27
CA ILE A 70 -8.00 7.56 -0.45
C ILE A 70 -8.99 6.42 -0.71
N ILE A 71 -9.13 5.94 -1.94
CA ILE A 71 -9.96 4.77 -2.26
C ILE A 71 -9.43 3.51 -1.56
N PHE A 72 -8.11 3.32 -1.52
CA PHE A 72 -7.48 2.19 -0.85
C PHE A 72 -7.61 2.27 0.67
N ILE A 73 -7.42 3.45 1.27
CA ILE A 73 -7.64 3.69 2.70
C ILE A 73 -9.10 3.40 3.08
N PHE A 74 -10.06 3.85 2.26
CA PHE A 74 -11.46 3.48 2.43
C PHE A 74 -11.67 1.97 2.37
N TYR A 75 -11.09 1.31 1.37
CA TYR A 75 -11.16 -0.14 1.22
C TYR A 75 -10.66 -0.84 2.49
N PHE A 76 -9.47 -0.51 3.01
CA PHE A 76 -8.90 -1.22 4.15
C PHE A 76 -9.57 -0.95 5.49
N TYR A 77 -10.11 0.24 5.72
CA TYR A 77 -10.56 0.65 7.05
C TYR A 77 -12.07 0.83 7.18
N GLN A 78 -12.79 1.17 6.10
CA GLN A 78 -14.14 1.72 6.19
C GLN A 78 -15.21 0.87 5.53
N VAL A 79 -14.88 -0.16 4.76
CA VAL A 79 -15.94 -0.97 4.13
C VAL A 79 -16.73 -1.80 5.16
N GLY A 80 -16.10 -2.28 6.24
CA GLY A 80 -16.83 -2.88 7.36
C GLY A 80 -17.83 -1.88 7.96
N VAL A 81 -17.41 -0.63 8.13
CA VAL A 81 -18.29 0.47 8.61
C VAL A 81 -19.41 0.78 7.61
N LEU A 82 -19.11 0.74 6.31
CA LEU A 82 -20.11 0.93 5.26
C LEU A 82 -21.20 -0.15 5.37
N PHE A 83 -20.82 -1.41 5.57
CA PHE A 83 -21.78 -2.50 5.70
C PHE A 83 -22.61 -2.35 6.96
N ASP A 84 -22.05 -1.94 8.10
CA ASP A 84 -22.85 -1.66 9.30
C ASP A 84 -23.91 -0.59 9.05
N VAL A 85 -23.56 0.47 8.31
CA VAL A 85 -24.49 1.56 7.99
C VAL A 85 -25.57 1.09 7.00
N LEU A 86 -25.19 0.33 5.97
CA LEU A 86 -26.12 -0.14 4.93
C LEU A 86 -27.03 -1.29 5.41
N LEU A 87 -26.53 -2.14 6.28
CA LEU A 87 -27.21 -3.33 6.80
C LEU A 87 -27.64 -3.16 8.27
N TRP A 88 -27.71 -1.92 8.76
CA TRP A 88 -28.13 -1.60 10.11
C TRP A 88 -29.44 -2.31 10.52
N TYR A 89 -30.40 -2.39 9.59
CA TYR A 89 -31.70 -3.05 9.80
C TYR A 89 -31.61 -4.57 10.04
N LYS A 90 -30.47 -5.20 9.73
CA LYS A 90 -30.24 -6.64 9.95
C LYS A 90 -29.59 -6.92 11.31
N ASN A 91 -29.24 -5.91 12.10
CA ASN A 91 -28.51 -6.06 13.37
C ASN A 91 -27.19 -6.85 13.24
N ILE A 92 -26.53 -6.77 12.08
CA ILE A 92 -25.20 -7.36 11.87
C ILE A 92 -24.16 -6.24 12.05
N ASP A 93 -23.20 -6.43 12.94
CA ASP A 93 -22.14 -5.45 13.24
C ASP A 93 -20.75 -5.99 12.85
N PHE A 94 -20.36 -5.71 11.62
CA PHE A 94 -19.08 -6.09 11.02
C PHE A 94 -17.91 -5.32 11.65
N PHE A 95 -18.12 -4.07 12.08
CA PHE A 95 -17.05 -3.29 12.71
C PHE A 95 -16.82 -3.66 14.18
N SER A 96 -17.80 -4.20 14.89
CA SER A 96 -17.62 -4.67 16.27
C SER A 96 -16.72 -5.91 16.37
N TYR A 97 -16.70 -6.73 15.32
CA TYR A 97 -16.08 -8.06 15.34
C TYR A 97 -14.62 -8.05 14.84
N SER A 98 -13.75 -8.85 15.48
CA SER A 98 -12.41 -9.19 15.00
C SER A 98 -12.44 -10.53 14.30
N ILE A 99 -12.10 -10.55 13.02
CA ILE A 99 -11.95 -11.80 12.25
C ILE A 99 -10.70 -12.58 12.68
N TYR A 100 -9.74 -11.91 13.35
CA TYR A 100 -8.48 -12.54 13.78
C TYR A 100 -8.62 -13.27 15.11
N SER A 101 -9.24 -12.61 16.09
CA SER A 101 -9.39 -13.13 17.45
C SER A 101 -10.80 -13.69 17.74
N TYR A 102 -11.70 -13.68 16.75
CA TYR A 102 -13.13 -14.02 16.86
C TYR A 102 -13.84 -13.27 18.01
N ARG A 103 -13.35 -12.06 18.35
CA ARG A 103 -13.80 -11.27 19.50
C ARG A 103 -14.72 -10.13 19.08
N ILE A 104 -15.63 -9.76 19.97
CA ILE A 104 -16.40 -8.51 19.92
C ILE A 104 -15.72 -7.46 20.79
N PHE A 105 -15.34 -6.32 20.22
CA PHE A 105 -14.72 -5.21 20.96
C PHE A 105 -15.75 -4.40 21.75
N ASP A 106 -15.33 -3.83 22.88
CA ASP A 106 -16.14 -2.89 23.64
C ASP A 106 -16.35 -1.56 22.89
N THR A 107 -17.42 -0.83 23.25
CA THR A 107 -17.82 0.42 22.60
C THR A 107 -16.73 1.50 22.64
N LYS A 108 -15.93 1.56 23.71
CA LYS A 108 -14.84 2.54 23.84
C LYS A 108 -13.73 2.25 22.85
N THR A 109 -13.29 1.00 22.74
CA THR A 109 -12.29 0.58 21.74
C THR A 109 -12.76 0.88 20.32
N GLN A 110 -14.03 0.57 20.01
CA GLN A 110 -14.61 0.86 18.72
C GLN A 110 -14.68 2.35 18.41
N ASN A 111 -15.14 3.18 19.36
CA ASN A 111 -15.20 4.63 19.20
C ASN A 111 -13.81 5.22 18.93
N LEU A 112 -12.81 4.81 19.69
CA LEU A 112 -11.44 5.30 19.52
C LEU A 112 -10.83 4.85 18.18
N ALA A 113 -11.12 3.63 17.73
CA ALA A 113 -10.70 3.15 16.42
C ALA A 113 -11.35 3.97 15.28
N LEU A 114 -12.65 4.29 15.39
CA LEU A 114 -13.32 5.16 14.43
C LEU A 114 -12.75 6.57 14.44
N ASP A 115 -12.42 7.13 15.60
CA ASP A 115 -11.79 8.45 15.70
C ASP A 115 -10.44 8.44 14.96
N CYS A 116 -9.61 7.41 15.17
CA CYS A 116 -8.36 7.25 14.43
C CYS A 116 -8.59 7.18 12.91
N ILE A 117 -9.58 6.40 12.46
CA ILE A 117 -9.91 6.25 11.03
C ILE A 117 -10.38 7.59 10.44
N VAL A 118 -11.32 8.28 11.08
CA VAL A 118 -11.90 9.53 10.58
C VAL A 118 -10.88 10.66 10.60
N PHE A 119 -10.13 10.83 11.70
CA PHE A 119 -9.06 11.83 11.74
C PHE A 119 -7.99 11.53 10.70
N SER A 120 -7.56 10.27 10.56
CA SER A 120 -6.57 9.91 9.53
C SER A 120 -7.04 10.33 8.14
N GLN A 121 -8.31 10.07 7.79
CA GLN A 121 -8.89 10.39 6.51
C GLN A 121 -8.97 11.89 6.24
N LEU A 122 -9.44 12.67 7.22
CA LEU A 122 -9.49 14.13 7.12
C LEU A 122 -8.09 14.72 6.95
N PHE A 123 -7.11 14.24 7.69
CA PHE A 123 -5.73 14.72 7.61
C PHE A 123 -5.00 14.23 6.35
N PHE A 124 -5.32 13.03 5.83
CA PHE A 124 -4.88 12.57 4.51
C PHE A 124 -5.39 13.48 3.38
N LEU A 125 -6.68 13.83 3.43
CA LEU A 125 -7.27 14.75 2.46
C LEU A 125 -6.63 16.15 2.59
N LEU A 126 -6.47 16.66 3.80
CA LEU A 126 -5.86 17.96 4.07
C LEU A 126 -4.41 18.03 3.55
N GLY A 127 -3.58 17.02 3.87
CA GLY A 127 -2.19 16.93 3.42
C GLY A 127 -2.07 16.90 1.90
N GLY A 128 -2.87 16.07 1.24
CA GLY A 128 -2.94 16.00 -0.22
C GLY A 128 -3.37 17.31 -0.89
N LEU A 129 -4.40 17.97 -0.36
CA LEU A 129 -4.88 19.25 -0.88
C LEU A 129 -3.86 20.38 -0.69
N CYS A 130 -3.23 20.46 0.49
CA CYS A 130 -2.18 21.43 0.78
C CYS A 130 -0.97 21.24 -0.14
N ALA A 131 -0.53 19.99 -0.34
CA ALA A 131 0.56 19.68 -1.25
C ALA A 131 0.25 20.11 -2.69
N MET A 132 -0.95 19.77 -3.19
CA MET A 132 -1.41 20.20 -4.53
C MET A 132 -1.46 21.71 -4.69
N PHE A 133 -1.96 22.43 -3.67
CA PHE A 133 -2.04 23.88 -3.67
C PHE A 133 -0.65 24.55 -3.72
N LEU A 134 0.35 23.97 -3.06
CA LEU A 134 1.71 24.52 -3.00
C LEU A 134 2.55 24.19 -4.25
N THR A 135 2.26 23.10 -4.96
CA THR A 135 2.99 22.72 -6.17
C THR A 135 2.62 23.59 -7.37
N LYS A 136 3.21 24.80 -7.45
CA LYS A 136 3.00 25.76 -8.55
C LYS A 136 4.03 25.68 -9.68
N LYS A 137 5.26 25.24 -9.38
CA LYS A 137 6.36 25.10 -10.35
C LYS A 137 6.76 23.63 -10.47
N ILE A 138 6.90 23.20 -11.71
CA ILE A 138 7.28 21.85 -12.09
C ILE A 138 8.78 21.85 -12.34
N TYR A 139 9.51 20.96 -11.66
CA TYR A 139 10.96 20.82 -11.86
C TYR A 139 11.25 19.72 -12.87
N LEU A 140 12.02 20.09 -13.91
CA LEU A 140 12.61 19.18 -14.88
C LEU A 140 14.06 18.96 -14.47
N PHE A 141 14.36 17.81 -13.86
CA PHE A 141 15.74 17.35 -13.77
C PHE A 141 16.10 16.73 -15.11
N ARG A 142 16.98 17.41 -15.85
CA ARG A 142 17.49 16.94 -17.13
C ARG A 142 18.75 16.11 -16.86
N ILE A 143 18.75 14.88 -17.35
CA ILE A 143 19.97 14.07 -17.45
C ILE A 143 20.52 14.22 -18.86
N ASP A 144 21.84 14.39 -18.94
CA ASP A 144 22.56 14.21 -20.20
C ASP A 144 22.52 12.73 -20.60
N ASN A 145 22.08 12.44 -21.83
CA ASN A 145 22.02 11.09 -22.40
C ASN A 145 20.95 10.12 -21.84
N ILE A 146 19.71 10.60 -21.61
CA ILE A 146 18.53 9.76 -21.34
C ILE A 146 18.41 8.55 -22.30
N ALA A 147 18.83 8.69 -23.56
CA ALA A 147 18.81 7.60 -24.54
C ALA A 147 19.74 6.42 -24.16
N LEU A 148 20.91 6.71 -23.57
CA LEU A 148 21.84 5.67 -23.11
C LEU A 148 21.24 4.94 -21.89
N VAL A 149 20.73 5.70 -20.92
CA VAL A 149 20.03 5.15 -19.75
C VAL A 149 18.92 4.20 -20.18
N ARG A 150 18.07 4.64 -21.12
CA ARG A 150 16.98 3.83 -21.67
C ARG A 150 17.47 2.51 -22.27
N LYS A 151 18.58 2.55 -23.00
CA LYS A 151 19.14 1.36 -23.65
C LYS A 151 19.71 0.38 -22.63
N ILE A 152 20.49 0.86 -21.67
CA ILE A 152 21.08 0.05 -20.60
C ILE A 152 19.96 -0.58 -19.76
N SER A 153 18.98 0.20 -19.32
CA SER A 153 17.87 -0.28 -18.51
C SER A 153 17.05 -1.35 -19.21
N LEU A 154 16.86 -1.21 -20.54
CA LEU A 154 16.17 -2.20 -21.34
C LEU A 154 16.96 -3.50 -21.45
N TYR A 155 18.28 -3.43 -21.63
CA TYR A 155 19.11 -4.64 -21.62
C TYR A 155 19.12 -5.34 -20.27
N CYS A 156 19.21 -4.59 -19.17
CA CYS A 156 19.07 -5.15 -17.82
C CYS A 156 17.77 -5.94 -17.68
N PHE A 157 16.65 -5.35 -18.08
CA PHE A 157 15.33 -6.01 -18.05
C PHE A 157 15.27 -7.27 -18.94
N LEU A 158 15.80 -7.23 -20.15
CA LEU A 158 15.74 -8.36 -21.08
C LEU A 158 16.64 -9.51 -20.65
N ILE A 159 17.85 -9.22 -20.17
CA ILE A 159 18.80 -10.23 -19.68
C ILE A 159 18.26 -10.90 -18.42
N SER A 160 17.61 -10.13 -17.53
CA SER A 160 17.05 -10.67 -16.29
C SER A 160 15.72 -11.39 -16.48
N TYR A 161 15.06 -11.26 -17.64
CA TYR A 161 13.72 -11.81 -17.87
C TYR A 161 13.65 -13.32 -17.67
N ILE A 162 14.55 -14.09 -18.30
CA ILE A 162 14.54 -15.56 -18.23
C ILE A 162 14.90 -16.06 -16.82
N PRO A 163 15.99 -15.59 -16.18
CA PRO A 163 16.33 -16.05 -14.83
C PRO A 163 15.27 -15.65 -13.80
N TYR A 164 14.65 -14.47 -13.95
CA TYR A 164 13.53 -14.08 -13.09
C TYR A 164 12.28 -14.93 -13.35
N ALA A 165 12.01 -15.33 -14.60
CA ALA A 165 10.90 -16.23 -14.87
C ALA A 165 11.07 -17.60 -14.21
N TYR A 166 12.31 -18.10 -14.17
CA TYR A 166 12.64 -19.30 -13.41
C TYR A 166 12.46 -19.10 -11.91
N SER A 167 12.85 -17.93 -11.36
CA SER A 167 12.63 -17.62 -9.95
C SER A 167 11.15 -17.58 -9.58
N VAL A 168 10.31 -16.97 -10.41
CA VAL A 168 8.86 -16.93 -10.22
C VAL A 168 8.26 -18.33 -10.28
N TYR A 169 8.71 -19.19 -11.20
CA TYR A 169 8.31 -20.59 -11.24
C TYR A 169 8.60 -21.31 -9.93
N LEU A 170 9.81 -21.14 -9.37
CA LEU A 170 10.18 -21.74 -8.08
C LEU A 170 9.30 -21.24 -6.93
N ILE A 171 9.02 -19.93 -6.89
CA ILE A 171 8.11 -19.32 -5.88
C ILE A 171 6.72 -19.95 -6.00
N VAL A 172 6.17 -19.99 -7.21
CA VAL A 172 4.81 -20.50 -7.45
C VAL A 172 4.73 -21.97 -7.08
N LYS A 173 5.69 -22.79 -7.53
CA LYS A 173 5.76 -24.21 -7.18
C LYS A 173 5.78 -24.39 -5.67
N TYR A 174 6.67 -23.67 -4.98
CA TYR A 174 6.76 -23.75 -3.53
C TYR A 174 5.44 -23.37 -2.83
N GLY A 175 4.81 -22.26 -3.25
CA GLY A 175 3.55 -21.79 -2.68
C GLY A 175 2.38 -22.72 -2.96
N MET A 176 2.41 -23.45 -4.08
CA MET A 176 1.44 -24.49 -4.41
C MET A 176 1.63 -25.75 -3.57
N ASP A 177 2.87 -26.12 -3.28
CA ASP A 177 3.23 -27.33 -2.54
C ASP A 177 3.06 -27.15 -1.02
N ASN A 178 3.33 -25.96 -0.48
CA ASN A 178 3.41 -25.72 0.98
C ASN A 178 2.37 -24.71 1.52
N GLY A 179 1.55 -24.13 0.65
CA GLY A 179 0.58 -23.08 1.02
C GLY A 179 1.24 -21.71 1.27
N TYR A 180 0.44 -20.64 1.30
CA TYR A 180 0.97 -19.26 1.36
C TYR A 180 1.64 -18.89 2.69
N THR A 181 1.17 -19.43 3.81
CA THR A 181 1.69 -19.11 5.15
C THR A 181 3.14 -19.57 5.33
N SER A 182 3.55 -20.62 4.59
CA SER A 182 4.93 -21.12 4.59
C SER A 182 5.97 -20.12 4.02
N PHE A 183 5.55 -19.09 3.27
CA PHE A 183 6.46 -18.01 2.88
C PHE A 183 6.94 -17.18 4.08
N TYR A 184 6.18 -17.16 5.18
CA TYR A 184 6.48 -16.38 6.37
C TYR A 184 7.27 -17.18 7.42
N SER A 185 7.34 -18.50 7.32
CA SER A 185 8.13 -19.36 8.22
C SER A 185 9.62 -19.46 7.85
N GLY A 186 10.07 -18.66 6.87
CA GLY A 186 11.50 -18.50 6.55
C GLY A 186 12.11 -19.60 5.68
N THR A 187 11.41 -20.70 5.41
CA THR A 187 11.92 -21.84 4.62
C THR A 187 12.07 -21.53 3.12
N VAL A 188 11.32 -20.57 2.56
CA VAL A 188 11.50 -20.09 1.17
C VAL A 188 12.69 -19.17 1.00
N TYR A 189 13.00 -18.39 2.03
CA TYR A 189 14.17 -17.53 2.03
C TYR A 189 15.48 -18.33 1.86
N ILE A 190 15.44 -19.63 2.15
CA ILE A 190 16.58 -20.54 2.02
C ILE A 190 16.79 -20.96 0.56
N THR A 191 15.74 -21.30 -0.20
CA THR A 191 15.87 -21.77 -1.59
C THR A 191 16.19 -20.67 -2.61
N GLN A 192 15.84 -19.41 -2.34
CA GLN A 192 16.21 -18.27 -3.20
C GLN A 192 17.60 -17.70 -2.94
N ASN A 193 18.15 -17.88 -1.73
CA ASN A 193 19.39 -17.23 -1.33
C ASN A 193 20.65 -17.93 -1.85
N GLU A 194 20.58 -19.20 -2.25
CA GLU A 194 21.77 -19.95 -2.65
C GLU A 194 22.29 -19.56 -4.05
N ASN A 195 21.41 -19.10 -4.96
CA ASN A 195 21.80 -18.74 -6.32
C ASN A 195 21.84 -17.22 -6.54
N ILE A 196 23.05 -16.66 -6.57
CA ILE A 196 23.26 -15.22 -6.76
C ILE A 196 22.71 -14.70 -8.09
N LEU A 197 22.69 -15.52 -9.15
CA LEU A 197 22.15 -15.11 -10.45
C LEU A 197 20.63 -14.91 -10.38
N ILE A 198 19.94 -15.79 -9.65
CA ILE A 198 18.49 -15.67 -9.41
C ILE A 198 18.18 -14.42 -8.59
N ARG A 199 18.92 -14.18 -7.51
CA ARG A 199 18.76 -12.98 -6.68
C ARG A 199 19.00 -11.69 -7.46
N LEU A 200 20.10 -11.63 -8.22
CA LEU A 200 20.40 -10.46 -9.06
C LEU A 200 19.35 -10.25 -10.16
N SER A 201 18.78 -11.33 -10.70
CA SER A 201 17.76 -11.21 -11.74
C SER A 201 16.45 -10.58 -11.26
N ASP A 202 16.04 -10.84 -10.01
CA ASP A 202 14.85 -10.23 -9.43
C ASP A 202 15.04 -8.71 -9.33
N ASP A 203 16.16 -8.30 -8.73
CA ASP A 203 16.54 -6.90 -8.61
C ASP A 203 16.67 -6.19 -9.97
N LEU A 204 17.36 -6.81 -10.94
CA LEU A 204 17.57 -6.25 -12.28
C LEU A 204 16.28 -6.22 -13.12
N PHE A 205 15.34 -7.13 -12.90
CA PHE A 205 14.06 -7.16 -13.61
C PHE A 205 13.22 -5.93 -13.26
N PHE A 206 13.00 -5.69 -11.95
CA PHE A 206 12.25 -4.52 -11.49
C PHE A 206 13.00 -3.22 -11.77
N ALA A 207 14.31 -3.17 -11.42
CA ALA A 207 15.11 -1.97 -11.63
C ALA A 207 15.24 -1.61 -13.11
N GLY A 208 15.53 -2.59 -13.97
CA GLY A 208 15.65 -2.41 -15.41
C GLY A 208 14.35 -1.89 -16.02
N PHE A 209 13.20 -2.50 -15.68
CA PHE A 209 11.92 -2.06 -16.21
C PHE A 209 11.50 -0.68 -15.70
N PHE A 210 11.56 -0.43 -14.39
CA PHE A 210 11.19 0.87 -13.81
C PHE A 210 12.10 1.99 -14.28
N MET A 211 13.39 1.70 -14.44
CA MET A 211 14.34 2.65 -15.01
C MET A 211 14.00 2.91 -16.49
N TYR A 212 13.70 1.88 -17.27
CA TYR A 212 13.28 2.03 -18.67
C TYR A 212 12.05 2.92 -18.80
N ILE A 213 10.95 2.63 -18.09
CA ILE A 213 9.71 3.41 -18.23
C ILE A 213 9.84 4.84 -17.69
N SER A 214 10.67 5.07 -16.66
CA SER A 214 10.92 6.41 -16.12
C SER A 214 11.68 7.32 -17.10
N THR A 215 12.40 6.76 -18.08
CA THR A 215 12.96 7.53 -19.22
C THR A 215 11.90 8.01 -20.22
N TYR A 216 10.63 7.65 -20.01
CA TYR A 216 9.49 8.03 -20.83
C TYR A 216 9.62 7.65 -22.32
N PRO A 217 9.78 6.34 -22.63
CA PRO A 217 9.81 5.84 -24.00
C PRO A 217 8.48 6.06 -24.72
N LYS A 218 8.50 6.01 -26.07
CA LYS A 218 7.26 6.11 -26.87
C LYS A 218 6.37 4.90 -26.59
N TRP A 219 5.05 5.09 -26.60
CA TRP A 219 4.08 4.01 -26.35
C TRP A 219 4.31 2.75 -27.21
N LYS A 220 4.62 2.93 -28.51
CA LYS A 220 4.88 1.81 -29.43
C LYS A 220 6.08 0.95 -29.01
N GLU A 221 7.13 1.57 -28.48
CA GLU A 221 8.33 0.88 -28.00
C GLU A 221 8.06 0.22 -26.64
N MET A 222 7.36 0.93 -25.76
CA MET A 222 7.12 0.50 -24.38
C MET A 222 6.11 -0.63 -24.25
N ARG A 223 5.07 -0.66 -25.10
CA ARG A 223 3.91 -1.58 -24.94
C ARG A 223 4.35 -3.04 -24.82
N THR A 224 5.29 -3.48 -25.65
CA THR A 224 5.77 -4.86 -25.65
C THR A 224 6.41 -5.21 -24.31
N TYR A 225 7.32 -4.37 -23.82
CA TYR A 225 8.03 -4.60 -22.57
C TYR A 225 7.11 -4.46 -21.34
N LEU A 226 6.12 -3.56 -21.41
CA LEU A 226 5.07 -3.46 -20.39
C LEU A 226 4.26 -4.76 -20.31
N ILE A 227 3.85 -5.32 -21.45
CA ILE A 227 3.11 -6.59 -21.48
C ILE A 227 3.98 -7.73 -20.91
N MET A 228 5.25 -7.83 -21.32
CA MET A 228 6.19 -8.81 -20.77
C MET A 228 6.31 -8.69 -19.25
N PHE A 229 6.50 -7.47 -18.74
CA PHE A 229 6.59 -7.20 -17.31
C PHE A 229 5.32 -7.61 -16.55
N LEU A 230 4.15 -7.23 -17.07
CA LEU A 230 2.86 -7.54 -16.45
C LEU A 230 2.56 -9.06 -16.51
N VAL A 231 2.83 -9.74 -17.62
CA VAL A 231 2.61 -11.19 -17.72
C VAL A 231 3.41 -11.93 -16.65
N LEU A 232 4.68 -11.58 -16.48
CA LEU A 232 5.53 -12.29 -15.53
C LEU A 232 5.20 -11.90 -14.07
N SER A 233 4.86 -10.64 -13.82
CA SER A 233 4.36 -10.21 -12.51
C SER A 233 3.02 -10.88 -12.15
N SER A 234 2.13 -11.11 -13.12
CA SER A 234 0.87 -11.83 -12.94
C SER A 234 1.09 -13.27 -12.46
N MET A 235 2.21 -13.90 -12.80
CA MET A 235 2.48 -15.27 -12.36
C MET A 235 2.64 -15.37 -10.84
N LEU A 236 3.05 -14.29 -10.16
CA LEU A 236 3.08 -14.24 -8.69
C LEU A 236 1.69 -14.33 -8.06
N LEU A 237 0.60 -14.14 -8.80
CA LEU A 237 -0.74 -14.37 -8.29
C LEU A 237 -0.96 -15.82 -7.84
N PHE A 238 -0.27 -16.77 -8.49
CA PHE A 238 -0.35 -18.20 -8.15
C PHE A 238 0.39 -18.56 -6.85
N SER A 239 1.27 -17.68 -6.34
CA SER A 239 1.92 -17.89 -5.04
C SER A 239 1.05 -17.48 -3.85
N GLY A 240 -0.12 -16.86 -4.09
CA GLY A 240 -0.99 -16.32 -3.05
C GLY A 240 -0.70 -14.86 -2.68
N GLN A 241 0.39 -14.26 -3.17
CA GLN A 241 0.79 -12.85 -2.95
C GLN A 241 -0.01 -11.84 -3.78
N ARG A 242 -1.33 -11.95 -3.77
CA ARG A 242 -2.23 -11.23 -4.70
C ARG A 242 -2.13 -9.71 -4.57
N ILE A 243 -1.95 -9.25 -3.35
CA ILE A 243 -2.00 -7.83 -3.02
C ILE A 243 -0.75 -7.07 -3.47
N ASN A 244 0.39 -7.76 -3.52
CA ASN A 244 1.64 -7.23 -4.07
C ASN A 244 1.51 -6.99 -5.58
N VAL A 245 0.88 -7.91 -6.31
CA VAL A 245 0.64 -7.77 -7.75
C VAL A 245 -0.36 -6.64 -8.05
N ILE A 246 -1.45 -6.55 -7.29
CA ILE A 246 -2.46 -5.49 -7.48
C ILE A 246 -1.87 -4.10 -7.21
N SER A 247 -1.14 -3.93 -6.10
CA SER A 247 -0.50 -2.66 -5.76
C SER A 247 0.55 -2.25 -6.79
N LEU A 248 1.30 -3.20 -7.36
CA LEU A 248 2.22 -2.98 -8.47
C LEU A 248 1.50 -2.46 -9.73
N TYR A 249 0.40 -3.09 -10.12
CA TYR A 249 -0.35 -2.70 -11.32
C TYR A 249 -0.98 -1.32 -11.18
N ILE A 250 -1.53 -1.03 -10.01
CA ILE A 250 -2.07 0.29 -9.70
C ILE A 250 -0.97 1.34 -9.71
N SER A 251 0.23 1.01 -9.25
CA SER A 251 1.41 1.88 -9.34
C SER A 251 1.80 2.20 -10.77
N ILE A 252 1.86 1.20 -11.65
CA ILE A 252 2.13 1.41 -13.08
C ILE A 252 1.01 2.22 -13.74
N PHE A 253 -0.25 1.94 -13.39
CA PHE A 253 -1.40 2.62 -13.96
C PHE A 253 -1.43 4.10 -13.58
N THR A 254 -1.30 4.39 -12.29
CA THR A 254 -1.22 5.76 -11.76
C THR A 254 0.03 6.50 -12.26
N TYR A 255 1.14 5.79 -12.45
CA TYR A 255 2.34 6.31 -13.12
C TYR A 255 2.03 6.93 -14.48
N PHE A 256 1.35 6.19 -15.36
CA PHE A 256 0.99 6.72 -16.67
C PHE A 256 0.11 7.97 -16.57
N VAL A 257 -0.84 7.97 -15.65
CA VAL A 257 -1.77 9.09 -15.47
C VAL A 257 -1.06 10.34 -15.00
N PHE A 258 -0.22 10.27 -13.95
CA PHE A 258 0.45 11.48 -13.45
C PHE A 258 1.53 11.98 -14.43
N ARG A 259 2.12 11.09 -15.25
CA ARG A 259 3.02 11.46 -16.34
C ARG A 259 2.34 12.12 -17.53
N GLY A 260 1.01 12.12 -17.58
CA GLY A 260 0.22 12.77 -18.63
C GLY A 260 -0.09 11.88 -19.82
N PHE A 261 0.00 10.56 -19.69
CA PHE A 261 -0.58 9.67 -20.70
C PHE A 261 -2.10 9.80 -20.70
N ASN A 262 -2.65 10.17 -21.85
CA ASN A 262 -4.08 10.22 -22.09
C ASN A 262 -4.60 8.80 -22.33
N LEU A 263 -4.80 8.05 -21.26
CA LEU A 263 -5.57 6.82 -21.30
C LEU A 263 -7.04 7.17 -21.53
N ASN A 264 -7.70 6.49 -22.48
CA ASN A 264 -9.15 6.60 -22.60
C ASN A 264 -9.77 6.20 -21.26
N LYS A 265 -10.53 7.11 -20.65
CA LYS A 265 -11.14 6.95 -19.33
C LYS A 265 -11.94 5.66 -19.22
N ASN A 266 -12.63 5.24 -20.27
CA ASN A 266 -13.40 4.01 -20.28
C ASN A 266 -12.50 2.77 -20.26
N ASN A 267 -11.38 2.80 -20.99
CA ASN A 267 -10.42 1.70 -21.00
C ASN A 267 -9.64 1.61 -19.68
N ALA A 268 -9.30 2.76 -19.10
CA ALA A 268 -8.71 2.86 -17.78
C ALA A 268 -9.58 2.19 -16.70
N ILE A 269 -10.87 2.50 -16.71
CA ILE A 269 -11.86 1.91 -15.80
C ILE A 269 -11.98 0.40 -16.05
N LYS A 270 -12.08 -0.04 -17.31
CA LYS A 270 -12.12 -1.47 -17.66
C LYS A 270 -10.90 -2.24 -17.16
N ILE A 271 -9.69 -1.68 -17.34
CA ILE A 271 -8.45 -2.29 -16.85
C ILE A 271 -8.48 -2.41 -15.32
N PHE A 272 -8.83 -1.33 -14.63
CA PHE A 272 -8.95 -1.32 -13.18
C PHE A 272 -9.93 -2.38 -12.66
N PHE A 273 -11.14 -2.45 -13.22
CA PHE A 273 -12.12 -3.48 -12.85
C PHE A 273 -11.68 -4.89 -13.24
N SER A 274 -11.00 -5.07 -14.38
CA SER A 274 -10.50 -6.39 -14.80
C SER A 274 -9.46 -6.96 -13.84
N MET A 275 -8.64 -6.11 -13.24
CA MET A 275 -7.68 -6.51 -12.21
C MET A 275 -8.39 -6.94 -10.92
N PHE A 276 -9.44 -6.21 -10.53
CA PHE A 276 -10.23 -6.55 -9.35
C PHE A 276 -11.05 -7.83 -9.56
N SER A 277 -11.57 -8.06 -10.77
CA SER A 277 -12.26 -9.30 -11.10
C SER A 277 -11.30 -10.49 -11.13
N LEU A 278 -10.08 -10.32 -11.66
CA LEU A 278 -9.04 -11.35 -11.61
C LEU A 278 -8.70 -11.71 -10.15
N TYR A 279 -8.58 -10.70 -9.29
CA TYR A 279 -8.38 -10.91 -7.86
C TYR A 279 -9.51 -11.73 -7.22
N ALA A 280 -10.76 -11.33 -7.45
CA ALA A 280 -11.93 -12.01 -6.92
C ALA A 280 -12.00 -13.48 -7.38
N ILE A 281 -11.74 -13.74 -8.66
CA ILE A 281 -11.69 -15.10 -9.23
C ILE A 281 -10.61 -15.94 -8.54
N LEU A 282 -9.40 -15.40 -8.37
CA LEU A 282 -8.32 -16.13 -7.70
C LEU A 282 -8.59 -16.38 -6.22
N LYS A 283 -9.34 -15.49 -5.56
CA LYS A 283 -9.81 -15.70 -4.18
C LYS A 283 -10.88 -16.78 -4.11
N LEU A 284 -11.83 -16.80 -5.04
CA LEU A 284 -12.83 -17.86 -5.17
C LEU A 284 -12.17 -19.23 -5.38
N VAL A 285 -11.19 -19.33 -6.29
CA VAL A 285 -10.44 -20.57 -6.52
C VAL A 285 -9.71 -21.03 -5.26
N SER A 286 -9.13 -20.10 -4.51
CA SER A 286 -8.44 -20.39 -3.25
C SER A 286 -9.38 -20.93 -2.18
N LEU A 287 -10.58 -20.37 -2.06
CA LEU A 287 -11.59 -20.80 -1.12
C LEU A 287 -12.11 -22.18 -1.53
N TYR A 288 -12.43 -22.38 -2.79
CA TYR A 288 -12.79 -23.68 -3.33
C TYR A 288 -11.74 -24.76 -3.00
N ARG A 289 -10.45 -24.42 -3.00
CA ARG A 289 -9.37 -25.34 -2.59
C ARG A 289 -9.31 -25.58 -1.07
N SER A 290 -9.55 -24.57 -0.23
CA SER A 290 -9.60 -24.80 1.23
C SER A 290 -10.82 -25.63 1.64
N PHE A 291 -11.93 -25.50 0.91
CA PHE A 291 -13.15 -26.26 1.16
C PHE A 291 -13.15 -27.66 0.53
N TYR A 292 -12.19 -28.02 -0.31
CA TYR A 292 -12.03 -29.43 -0.76
C TYR A 292 -11.68 -30.41 0.39
N TYR A 293 -11.39 -29.89 1.58
CA TYR A 293 -11.17 -30.66 2.81
C TYR A 293 -12.38 -30.71 3.75
N VAL A 294 -13.50 -30.05 3.43
CA VAL A 294 -14.73 -30.05 4.25
C VAL A 294 -15.95 -30.12 3.31
N ASP A 295 -16.77 -31.17 3.48
CA ASP A 295 -17.89 -31.52 2.59
C ASP A 295 -18.77 -30.33 2.18
N PHE A 296 -18.87 -30.11 0.87
CA PHE A 296 -19.46 -28.92 0.25
C PHE A 296 -20.90 -29.19 -0.20
N VAL A 297 -21.86 -29.29 0.72
CA VAL A 297 -23.29 -29.06 0.41
C VAL A 297 -24.04 -28.70 1.69
N GLU A 298 -24.01 -27.42 2.07
CA GLU A 298 -25.10 -26.68 2.76
C GLU A 298 -24.51 -25.38 3.32
N TYR A 299 -25.18 -24.25 3.05
CA TYR A 299 -24.84 -22.90 3.52
C TYR A 299 -23.60 -22.23 2.90
N ILE A 300 -23.79 -21.60 1.73
CA ILE A 300 -23.14 -20.30 1.51
C ILE A 300 -24.08 -19.29 2.16
N GLU A 301 -23.84 -18.97 3.44
CA GLU A 301 -24.55 -17.85 4.06
C GLU A 301 -24.02 -16.55 3.46
N VAL A 302 -24.81 -15.47 3.59
CA VAL A 302 -24.38 -14.13 3.18
C VAL A 302 -23.04 -13.78 3.86
N ASP A 303 -22.77 -14.35 5.03
CA ASP A 303 -21.53 -14.27 5.81
C ASP A 303 -20.28 -14.86 5.10
N ASP A 304 -20.44 -15.87 4.24
CA ASP A 304 -19.35 -16.42 3.43
C ASP A 304 -19.00 -15.52 2.23
N VAL A 305 -19.98 -14.80 1.69
CA VAL A 305 -19.76 -13.76 0.68
C VAL A 305 -19.05 -12.54 1.31
N PHE A 306 -19.34 -12.26 2.57
CA PHE A 306 -18.66 -11.20 3.34
C PHE A 306 -17.24 -11.60 3.75
N SER A 307 -16.97 -12.87 4.05
CA SER A 307 -15.61 -13.38 4.23
C SER A 307 -14.81 -13.37 2.91
N LEU A 308 -15.47 -13.63 1.78
CA LEU A 308 -14.96 -13.51 0.40
C LEU A 308 -14.44 -12.11 0.04
N ILE A 309 -15.18 -11.08 0.46
CA ILE A 309 -14.84 -9.67 0.24
C ILE A 309 -13.95 -9.13 1.39
N GLY A 310 -14.01 -9.76 2.57
CA GLY A 310 -13.60 -9.16 3.84
C GLY A 310 -12.31 -9.62 4.50
N PHE A 311 -11.57 -10.58 3.93
CA PHE A 311 -10.24 -10.92 4.45
C PHE A 311 -9.22 -9.76 4.39
N ASP A 312 -9.50 -8.69 3.62
CA ASP A 312 -8.65 -7.50 3.54
C ASP A 312 -9.19 -6.28 4.31
N TYR A 313 -10.38 -6.37 4.94
CA TYR A 313 -10.88 -5.38 5.92
C TYR A 313 -10.20 -5.48 7.28
N GLY A 314 -9.23 -6.38 7.43
CA GLY A 314 -8.53 -6.62 8.68
C GLY A 314 -7.73 -5.45 9.21
N SER A 315 -7.48 -4.39 8.43
CA SER A 315 -6.68 -3.26 8.91
C SER A 315 -7.41 -2.42 9.96
N SER A 316 -8.75 -2.35 9.92
CA SER A 316 -9.53 -1.76 11.02
C SER A 316 -9.50 -2.64 12.27
N ASN A 317 -9.45 -3.98 12.10
CA ASN A 317 -9.22 -4.92 13.20
C ASN A 317 -7.87 -4.69 13.85
N ILE A 318 -6.79 -4.52 13.07
CA ILE A 318 -5.45 -4.21 13.61
C ILE A 318 -5.49 -2.96 14.52
N ILE A 319 -6.19 -1.90 14.11
CA ILE A 319 -6.32 -0.69 14.94
C ILE A 319 -7.02 -1.00 16.26
N LYS A 320 -8.16 -1.71 16.23
CA LYS A 320 -8.92 -2.10 17.43
C LYS A 320 -8.11 -3.01 18.35
N GLU A 321 -7.43 -4.02 17.79
CA GLU A 321 -6.58 -4.93 18.55
C GLU A 321 -5.43 -4.18 19.23
N VAL A 322 -4.80 -3.23 18.53
CA VAL A 322 -3.71 -2.42 19.09
C VAL A 322 -4.21 -1.48 20.19
N ILE A 323 -5.40 -0.89 20.03
CA ILE A 323 -6.04 -0.09 21.08
C ILE A 323 -6.31 -0.94 22.32
N TRP A 324 -6.86 -2.15 22.11
CA TRP A 324 -7.21 -3.06 23.20
C TRP A 324 -5.98 -3.63 23.92
N LEU A 325 -4.93 -3.97 23.17
CA LEU A 325 -3.66 -4.50 23.68
C LEU A 325 -2.64 -3.42 24.04
N LYS A 326 -3.01 -2.13 24.08
CA LYS A 326 -2.06 -1.01 24.17
C LYS A 326 -1.00 -1.20 25.27
N GLU A 327 -1.41 -1.70 26.43
CA GLU A 327 -0.56 -1.92 27.60
C GLU A 327 0.53 -2.99 27.40
N TYR A 328 0.40 -3.86 26.40
CA TYR A 328 1.36 -4.94 26.11
C TYR A 328 2.43 -4.56 25.08
N PHE A 329 2.37 -3.34 24.53
CA PHE A 329 3.34 -2.84 23.57
C PHE A 329 4.44 -2.01 24.25
N LYS A 330 5.65 -2.05 23.66
CA LYS A 330 6.76 -1.18 24.03
C LYS A 330 6.48 0.27 23.58
N GLU A 331 7.45 1.17 23.80
CA GLU A 331 7.36 2.56 23.36
C GLU A 331 7.09 2.67 21.85
N GLY A 332 6.08 3.44 21.45
CA GLY A 332 5.56 3.45 20.07
C GLY A 332 6.58 3.76 18.97
N TYR A 333 7.65 4.50 19.29
CA TYR A 333 8.70 4.78 18.31
C TYR A 333 9.45 3.53 17.85
N SER A 334 9.52 2.47 18.69
CA SER A 334 10.17 1.23 18.30
C SER A 334 9.47 0.62 17.10
N TYR A 335 8.14 0.67 17.08
CA TYR A 335 7.32 0.09 16.01
C TYR A 335 7.37 0.93 14.73
N ILE A 336 7.18 2.24 14.84
CA ILE A 336 7.11 3.10 13.65
C ILE A 336 8.47 3.18 12.92
N LEU A 337 9.58 3.19 13.66
CA LEU A 337 10.94 3.30 13.10
C LEU A 337 11.58 1.95 12.77
N HIS A 338 10.97 0.84 13.18
CA HIS A 338 11.47 -0.51 12.91
C HIS A 338 11.87 -0.73 11.46
N PRO A 339 11.06 -0.36 10.45
CA PRO A 339 11.46 -0.58 9.05
C PRO A 339 12.78 0.10 8.68
N ILE A 340 13.15 1.19 9.35
CA ILE A 340 14.40 1.92 9.09
C ILE A 340 15.59 1.19 9.72
N PHE A 341 15.44 0.74 10.97
CA PHE A 341 16.53 0.13 11.73
C PHE A 341 16.78 -1.33 11.33
N ASP A 342 15.74 -2.06 10.94
CA ASP A 342 15.86 -3.47 10.61
C ASP A 342 16.65 -3.73 9.32
N VAL A 343 16.77 -2.75 8.43
CA VAL A 343 17.69 -2.82 7.28
C VAL A 343 19.14 -3.02 7.73
N PHE A 344 19.50 -2.57 8.93
CA PHE A 344 20.86 -2.64 9.48
C PHE A 344 21.06 -3.78 10.48
N LYS A 345 19.98 -4.46 10.92
CA LYS A 345 20.06 -5.61 11.82
C LYS A 345 20.27 -6.88 11.02
N ASN A 346 21.50 -7.40 11.03
CA ASN A 346 21.83 -8.70 10.44
C ASN A 346 21.29 -9.85 11.31
N GLY A 347 20.45 -10.72 10.72
CA GLY A 347 20.51 -12.18 10.89
C GLY A 347 20.00 -12.84 12.19
N ASN A 348 19.13 -13.83 12.00
CA ASN A 348 18.86 -14.99 12.86
C ASN A 348 18.81 -14.74 14.37
N LEU A 349 17.85 -13.95 14.82
CA LEU A 349 17.41 -14.00 16.20
C LEU A 349 16.61 -15.29 16.41
N ASP A 350 16.86 -16.01 17.51
CA ASP A 350 16.00 -17.12 17.93
C ASP A 350 14.56 -16.60 18.11
N LEU A 351 13.56 -17.44 17.82
CA LEU A 351 12.15 -17.07 17.75
C LEU A 351 11.66 -16.43 19.06
N ASN A 352 12.16 -16.92 20.21
CA ASN A 352 11.85 -16.35 21.52
C ASN A 352 12.41 -14.93 21.70
N THR A 353 13.67 -14.70 21.32
CA THR A 353 14.26 -13.34 21.27
C THR A 353 13.54 -12.44 20.26
N MET A 354 13.12 -12.98 19.11
CA MET A 354 12.29 -12.22 18.17
C MET A 354 10.97 -11.79 18.83
N ILE A 355 10.23 -12.66 19.50
CA ILE A 355 8.91 -12.30 20.05
C ILE A 355 9.00 -11.25 21.17
N HIS A 356 10.01 -11.33 22.03
CA HIS A 356 10.16 -10.41 23.16
C HIS A 356 10.81 -9.08 22.77
N ASP A 357 11.75 -9.09 21.81
CA ASP A 357 12.51 -7.90 21.41
C ASP A 357 12.20 -7.36 20.01
N THR A 358 11.27 -7.98 19.28
CA THR A 358 10.83 -7.46 17.99
C THR A 358 10.25 -6.06 18.13
N SER A 359 10.66 -5.20 17.21
CA SER A 359 10.02 -3.91 16.99
C SER A 359 9.06 -3.98 15.79
N SER A 360 8.77 -5.16 15.26
CA SER A 360 7.72 -5.35 14.25
C SER A 360 6.37 -5.42 14.93
N LEU A 361 5.49 -4.46 14.62
CA LEU A 361 4.11 -4.48 15.12
C LEU A 361 3.38 -5.74 14.64
N ALA A 362 3.59 -6.13 13.39
CA ALA A 362 2.95 -7.31 12.80
C ALA A 362 3.28 -8.60 13.56
N LEU A 363 4.55 -8.84 13.86
CA LEU A 363 4.97 -10.03 14.61
C LEU A 363 4.46 -10.00 16.05
N LYS A 364 4.61 -8.85 16.73
CA LYS A 364 4.19 -8.72 18.13
C LYS A 364 2.68 -8.91 18.28
N LEU A 365 1.91 -8.27 17.40
CA LEU A 365 0.45 -8.35 17.41
C LEU A 365 -0.03 -9.77 17.10
N SER A 366 0.58 -10.44 16.13
CA SER A 366 0.23 -11.82 15.77
C SER A 366 0.44 -12.78 16.95
N TYR A 367 1.57 -12.66 17.65
CA TYR A 367 1.84 -13.43 18.85
C TYR A 367 0.86 -13.14 20.00
N LEU A 368 0.47 -11.87 20.20
CA LEU A 368 -0.44 -11.49 21.29
C LEU A 368 -1.89 -11.92 21.05
N ILE A 369 -2.34 -11.96 19.78
CA ILE A 369 -3.71 -12.33 19.41
C ILE A 369 -3.90 -13.85 19.44
N ASP A 370 -3.03 -14.59 18.74
CA ASP A 370 -3.14 -16.05 18.63
C ASP A 370 -1.75 -16.67 18.44
N LYS A 371 -1.24 -17.28 19.53
CA LYS A 371 0.08 -17.91 19.54
C LYS A 371 0.15 -19.11 18.61
N ASP A 372 -0.89 -19.93 18.55
CA ASP A 372 -0.88 -21.17 17.77
C ASP A 372 -0.85 -20.85 16.28
N ARG A 373 -1.67 -19.89 15.84
CA ARG A 373 -1.62 -19.38 14.45
C ARG A 373 -0.28 -18.73 14.13
N PHE A 374 0.28 -17.95 15.06
CA PHE A 374 1.61 -17.36 14.88
C PHE A 374 2.70 -18.42 14.70
N TYR A 375 2.74 -19.45 15.56
CA TYR A 375 3.72 -20.55 15.44
C TYR A 375 3.51 -21.39 14.18
N ASN A 376 2.29 -21.42 13.64
CA ASN A 376 1.96 -22.02 12.34
C ASN A 376 2.33 -21.12 11.13
N GLY A 377 2.97 -19.96 11.37
CA GLY A 377 3.44 -19.05 10.32
C GLY A 377 2.37 -18.08 9.81
N GLU A 378 1.26 -17.90 10.52
CA GLU A 378 0.27 -16.87 10.21
C GLU A 378 0.68 -15.50 10.77
N GLY A 379 0.40 -14.45 10.01
CA GLY A 379 0.65 -13.07 10.42
C GLY A 379 -0.53 -12.17 10.09
N PHE A 380 -0.97 -11.38 11.06
CA PHE A 380 -2.11 -10.46 10.89
C PHE A 380 -1.72 -9.13 10.21
N GLY A 381 -0.42 -8.81 10.17
CA GLY A 381 0.12 -7.63 9.49
C GLY A 381 0.19 -6.39 10.38
N SER A 382 0.59 -5.26 9.78
CA SER A 382 0.66 -3.94 10.43
C SER A 382 -0.33 -2.96 9.77
N SER A 383 -0.47 -1.77 10.34
CA SER A 383 -1.33 -0.69 9.85
C SER A 383 -0.68 0.64 10.20
N LEU A 384 -0.56 1.56 9.22
CA LEU A 384 0.06 2.87 9.48
C LEU A 384 -0.68 3.63 10.58
N ILE A 385 -2.02 3.51 10.67
CA ILE A 385 -2.81 4.16 11.71
C ILE A 385 -2.48 3.56 13.09
N ALA A 386 -2.31 2.24 13.16
CA ALA A 386 -2.01 1.56 14.42
C ALA A 386 -0.60 1.91 14.94
N GLU A 387 0.41 1.99 14.06
CA GLU A 387 1.75 2.42 14.45
C GLU A 387 1.78 3.89 14.90
N LEU A 388 1.03 4.77 14.22
CA LEU A 388 0.88 6.16 14.65
C LEU A 388 0.16 6.26 16.00
N TYR A 389 -0.88 5.45 16.22
CA TYR A 389 -1.59 5.43 17.49
C TYR A 389 -0.68 4.98 18.65
N LEU A 390 0.16 3.96 18.44
CA LEU A 390 1.16 3.58 19.44
C LEU A 390 2.19 4.68 19.71
N LEU A 391 2.56 5.48 18.70
CA LEU A 391 3.53 6.58 18.84
C LEU A 391 3.03 7.72 19.72
N GLY A 392 1.76 8.11 19.62
CA GLY A 392 1.24 9.29 20.30
C GLY A 392 -0.26 9.46 20.20
N ASP A 393 -0.99 8.34 20.28
CA ASP A 393 -2.44 8.26 20.23
C ASP A 393 -3.04 8.95 18.99
N VAL A 394 -4.27 9.42 19.09
CA VAL A 394 -5.02 10.07 18.00
C VAL A 394 -4.27 11.29 17.45
N TYR A 395 -3.50 12.01 18.27
CA TYR A 395 -2.74 13.18 17.84
C TYR A 395 -1.61 12.82 16.85
N ALA A 396 -0.88 11.74 17.13
CA ALA A 396 0.12 11.23 16.20
C ALA A 396 -0.54 10.70 14.91
N VAL A 397 -1.73 10.09 14.99
CA VAL A 397 -2.52 9.72 13.81
C VAL A 397 -2.83 10.94 12.94
N MET A 398 -3.32 12.04 13.54
CA MET A 398 -3.62 13.29 12.82
C MET A 398 -2.38 13.84 12.10
N ILE A 399 -1.29 14.05 12.83
CA ILE A 399 -0.07 14.67 12.29
C ILE A 399 0.59 13.75 11.26
N GLY A 400 0.73 12.47 11.57
CA GLY A 400 1.33 11.47 10.69
C GLY A 400 0.57 11.31 9.38
N SER A 401 -0.76 11.22 9.42
CA SER A 401 -1.58 11.13 8.20
C SER A 401 -1.42 12.36 7.30
N PHE A 402 -1.40 13.56 7.88
CA PHE A 402 -1.14 14.77 7.11
C PHE A 402 0.24 14.74 6.46
N LEU A 403 1.30 14.45 7.22
CA LEU A 403 2.67 14.42 6.71
C LEU A 403 2.83 13.37 5.61
N TYR A 404 2.25 12.18 5.79
CA TYR A 404 2.34 11.09 4.84
C TYR A 404 1.84 11.52 3.45
N THR A 405 0.59 11.98 3.36
CA THR A 405 0.03 12.41 2.07
C THR A 405 0.64 13.70 1.55
N PHE A 406 0.96 14.65 2.44
CA PHE A 406 1.60 15.90 2.04
C PHE A 406 2.93 15.64 1.33
N ILE A 407 3.82 14.85 1.93
CA ILE A 407 5.16 14.57 1.38
C ILE A 407 5.04 13.83 0.05
N PHE A 408 4.28 12.74 -0.01
CA PHE A 408 4.14 11.93 -1.22
C PHE A 408 3.50 12.73 -2.37
N VAL A 409 2.40 13.43 -2.12
CA VAL A 409 1.71 14.22 -3.15
C VAL A 409 2.55 15.40 -3.60
N TYR A 410 3.29 16.03 -2.68
CA TYR A 410 4.20 17.13 -3.01
C TYR A 410 5.32 16.65 -3.93
N ILE A 411 5.98 15.53 -3.61
CA ILE A 411 7.04 14.95 -4.41
C ILE A 411 6.51 14.57 -5.80
N ILE A 412 5.40 13.85 -5.87
CA ILE A 412 4.77 13.44 -7.13
C ILE A 412 4.47 14.66 -7.99
N ASN A 413 3.76 15.66 -7.48
CA ASN A 413 3.33 16.80 -8.29
C ASN A 413 4.50 17.70 -8.72
N LYS A 414 5.49 17.91 -7.84
CA LYS A 414 6.63 18.77 -8.10
C LYS A 414 7.64 18.15 -9.06
N TYR A 415 7.87 16.84 -8.93
CA TYR A 415 8.96 16.13 -9.60
C TYR A 415 8.51 15.02 -10.56
N LYS A 416 7.21 14.95 -10.92
CA LYS A 416 6.68 13.96 -11.88
C LYS A 416 7.38 13.88 -13.23
N TYR A 417 8.17 14.87 -13.64
CA TYR A 417 8.94 14.81 -14.89
C TYR A 417 10.42 14.47 -14.69
N SER A 418 10.90 14.44 -13.45
CA SER A 418 12.24 13.97 -13.12
C SER A 418 12.32 12.46 -13.29
N PHE A 419 13.23 12.00 -14.13
CA PHE A 419 13.50 10.57 -14.29
C PHE A 419 13.86 9.90 -12.95
N HIS A 420 14.81 10.47 -12.19
CA HIS A 420 15.30 9.87 -10.95
C HIS A 420 14.19 9.71 -9.93
N ILE A 421 13.40 10.77 -9.75
CA ILE A 421 12.29 10.74 -8.80
C ILE A 421 11.19 9.80 -9.29
N CYS A 422 10.89 9.76 -10.59
CA CYS A 422 9.95 8.78 -11.13
C CYS A 422 10.40 7.33 -10.93
N PHE A 423 11.70 7.06 -11.09
CA PHE A 423 12.26 5.75 -10.83
C PHE A 423 12.08 5.34 -9.36
N ILE A 424 12.43 6.21 -8.42
CA ILE A 424 12.21 5.99 -6.98
C ILE A 424 10.72 5.83 -6.68
N LEU A 425 9.86 6.69 -7.25
CA LEU A 425 8.41 6.64 -7.07
C LEU A 425 7.83 5.27 -7.47
N LEU A 426 8.27 4.68 -8.58
CA LEU A 426 7.79 3.37 -9.01
C LEU A 426 8.06 2.24 -8.00
N PHE A 427 9.14 2.33 -7.23
CA PHE A 427 9.44 1.37 -6.15
C PHE A 427 8.63 1.63 -4.87
N ILE A 428 8.36 2.89 -4.53
CA ILE A 428 7.65 3.21 -3.28
C ILE A 428 6.13 3.24 -3.43
N MET A 429 5.59 3.49 -4.62
CA MET A 429 4.15 3.62 -4.87
C MET A 429 3.32 2.38 -4.46
N PRO A 430 3.79 1.14 -4.66
CA PRO A 430 3.04 -0.03 -4.18
C PRO A 430 2.84 0.03 -2.67
N SER A 431 3.88 0.40 -1.92
CA SER A 431 3.82 0.55 -0.46
C SER A 431 2.98 1.73 -0.02
N PHE A 432 3.00 2.82 -0.79
CA PHE A 432 2.17 3.99 -0.55
C PHE A 432 0.68 3.63 -0.65
N PHE A 433 0.25 2.94 -1.72
CA PHE A 433 -1.15 2.52 -1.85
C PHE A 433 -1.56 1.46 -0.83
N PHE A 434 -0.60 0.65 -0.41
CA PHE A 434 -0.83 -0.45 0.51
C PHE A 434 -0.57 -0.09 1.98
N ALA A 435 -0.29 1.18 2.28
CA ALA A 435 0.05 1.67 3.62
C ALA A 435 -1.04 1.37 4.66
N GLY A 436 -2.30 1.22 4.22
CA GLY A 436 -3.39 0.81 5.12
C GLY A 436 -3.16 -0.54 5.81
N ARG A 437 -2.37 -1.42 5.20
CA ARG A 437 -2.03 -2.76 5.72
C ARG A 437 -0.50 -2.97 5.78
N TYR A 438 0.24 -1.87 5.92
CA TYR A 438 1.69 -1.89 5.94
C TYR A 438 2.22 -0.89 6.95
N GLU A 439 3.53 -0.95 7.22
CA GLU A 439 4.19 -0.09 8.20
C GLU A 439 4.27 1.36 7.70
N TYR A 440 4.24 2.34 8.61
CA TYR A 440 4.25 3.76 8.27
C TYR A 440 5.51 4.13 7.47
N PHE A 441 6.69 3.68 7.92
CA PHE A 441 7.95 3.89 7.20
C PHE A 441 8.38 2.70 6.33
N GLY A 442 7.49 1.73 6.05
CA GLY A 442 7.81 0.54 5.26
C GLY A 442 8.25 0.82 3.81
N PHE A 443 8.05 2.05 3.32
CA PHE A 443 8.57 2.48 2.02
C PHE A 443 10.05 2.86 2.05
N ILE A 444 10.64 3.17 3.22
CA ILE A 444 12.03 3.65 3.33
C ILE A 444 13.05 2.58 2.88
N PRO A 445 12.95 1.31 3.32
CA PRO A 445 13.85 0.26 2.83
C PRO A 445 13.83 0.11 1.31
N LYS A 446 12.66 0.36 0.70
CA LYS A 446 12.45 0.28 -0.74
C LYS A 446 13.02 1.47 -1.51
N ILE A 447 13.47 2.54 -0.84
CA ILE A 447 14.18 3.67 -1.45
C ILE A 447 15.68 3.35 -1.62
N ILE A 448 16.26 2.59 -0.69
CA ILE A 448 17.72 2.37 -0.64
C ILE A 448 18.21 1.70 -1.93
N ARG A 449 17.56 0.62 -2.37
CA ARG A 449 17.95 -0.11 -3.60
C ARG A 449 17.91 0.78 -4.86
N PRO A 450 16.81 1.52 -5.15
CA PRO A 450 16.77 2.48 -6.25
C PRO A 450 17.86 3.54 -6.22
N ILE A 451 18.21 4.07 -5.05
CA ILE A 451 19.30 5.05 -4.92
C ILE A 451 20.62 4.41 -5.36
N VAL A 452 20.92 3.21 -4.88
CA VAL A 452 22.13 2.47 -5.28
C VAL A 452 22.14 2.26 -6.80
N TYR A 453 21.02 1.87 -7.41
CA TYR A 453 20.94 1.69 -8.87
C TYR A 453 21.14 2.98 -9.65
N ILE A 454 20.61 4.10 -9.18
CA ILE A 454 20.88 5.42 -9.78
C ILE A 454 22.38 5.73 -9.70
N CYS A 455 23.00 5.58 -8.52
CA CYS A 455 24.43 5.86 -8.34
C CYS A 455 25.30 5.00 -9.27
N VAL A 456 24.99 3.71 -9.40
CA VAL A 456 25.69 2.81 -10.32
C VAL A 456 25.49 3.23 -11.78
N ALA A 457 24.27 3.57 -12.18
CA ALA A 457 23.98 4.04 -13.53
C ALA A 457 24.75 5.34 -13.84
N ASP A 458 24.79 6.30 -12.92
CA ASP A 458 25.52 7.55 -13.07
C ASP A 458 27.04 7.33 -13.22
N VAL A 459 27.61 6.41 -12.44
CA VAL A 459 29.03 6.03 -12.55
C VAL A 459 29.32 5.42 -13.93
N ILE A 460 28.49 4.48 -14.40
CA ILE A 460 28.66 3.84 -15.72
C ILE A 460 28.59 4.90 -16.84
N ILE A 461 27.64 5.82 -16.78
CA ILE A 461 27.50 6.89 -17.78
C ILE A 461 28.77 7.76 -17.82
N LYS A 462 29.28 8.17 -16.64
CA LYS A 462 30.52 8.95 -16.53
C LYS A 462 31.72 8.18 -17.11
N MET A 463 31.86 6.89 -16.82
CA MET A 463 32.94 6.05 -17.36
C MET A 463 32.88 5.95 -18.89
N VAL A 464 31.70 5.72 -19.46
CA VAL A 464 31.50 5.66 -20.92
C VAL A 464 31.87 6.99 -21.58
N PHE A 465 31.54 8.11 -20.94
CA PHE A 465 31.88 9.43 -21.46
C PHE A 465 33.39 9.71 -21.42
N ILE A 466 34.06 9.41 -20.30
CA ILE A 466 35.51 9.53 -20.17
C ILE A 466 36.20 8.69 -21.25
N TYR A 467 35.76 7.45 -21.45
CA TYR A 467 36.33 6.57 -22.46
C TYR A 467 36.17 7.14 -23.89
N LYS A 468 34.96 7.62 -24.24
CA LYS A 468 34.73 8.27 -25.54
C LYS A 468 35.53 9.56 -25.74
N SER A 469 35.77 10.32 -24.67
CA SER A 469 36.58 11.54 -24.72
C SER A 469 38.07 11.28 -24.92
N LYS A 470 38.57 10.10 -24.53
CA LYS A 470 39.96 9.67 -24.75
C LYS A 470 40.21 9.05 -26.13
N LEU A 471 39.15 8.67 -26.84
CA LEU A 471 39.20 8.12 -28.20
C LEU A 471 39.04 9.19 -29.30
N LYS A 472 38.76 10.43 -28.91
CA LYS A 472 38.85 11.63 -29.75
C LYS A 472 40.15 12.34 -29.44
#